data_AF-A0A814SB17-F1
#
_entry.id   AF-A0A814SB17-F1
#
_cell.length_a   1.000
_cell.length_b   1.000
_cell.length_c   1.000
_cell.angle_alpha   90.00
_cell.angle_beta   90.00
_cell.angle_gamma   90.00
#
_symmetry.space_group_name_H-M   'P 1'
#
loop_
_entity.id
_entity.type
_entity.pdbx_description
1 polymer ?
#
loop_
_entity_poly.entity_id
_entity_poly.type
_entity_poly.pdbx_seq_one_letter_code
_entity_poly.pdbx_strand_id
1 'polypeptide(L)'
;MYLFVTEIYLSFAYKKCLSKQTQPLLQYRLEKTKKKTICGAYTSELEYDHCGIQDVQGHYFCTQCSTNIVRLFFSELQNYIPLRCLICHIELNPSVFERQLTPEQIEFYDQHMLIFVWSKDFLHKDERLDHCPFCSFAAIRNINASHIFHCQHEQCLKVSCLICRKVCPKFQSDYGTDEELTEMDKHFKCAELANDKHIVDQYLESGQKVACPKCGLAGMKDDACTHMACPTCVQLWYYFFVEKKLKIVKKHERELMVYLIIIIIEIVILMSHRNRSLRLLREICEKLGKERIDELDRHFNIISTSGFTMKEILDEDLTLIKYPDNVGTRHND
;
A
#
# COMPACT_ATOMS: atom_id res chain seq x y z
N MET A 1 16.00 -51.84 14.36
CA MET A 1 16.25 -52.09 12.92
C MET A 1 15.19 -51.35 12.14
N TYR A 2 15.55 -50.15 11.65
CA TYR A 2 14.92 -49.27 10.63
C TYR A 2 15.41 -47.84 10.92
N LEU A 3 16.74 -47.71 10.87
CA LEU A 3 17.46 -46.49 10.55
C LEU A 3 17.69 -46.54 9.03
N PHE A 4 17.88 -45.37 8.42
CA PHE A 4 18.05 -45.12 6.97
C PHE A 4 16.72 -45.03 6.19
N VAL A 5 16.27 -43.81 5.93
CA VAL A 5 16.34 -43.11 4.63
C VAL A 5 15.56 -41.79 4.81
N THR A 6 16.23 -40.77 5.36
CA THR A 6 15.70 -39.40 5.44
C THR A 6 16.79 -38.36 5.20
N GLU A 7 17.54 -38.49 4.09
CA GLU A 7 18.59 -37.51 3.77
C GLU A 7 18.86 -37.22 2.28
N ILE A 8 17.90 -37.39 1.36
CA ILE A 8 18.19 -37.19 -0.10
C ILE A 8 17.37 -36.11 -0.83
N TYR A 9 16.35 -35.47 -0.24
CA TYR A 9 15.55 -34.48 -1.00
C TYR A 9 15.52 -33.04 -0.49
N LEU A 10 16.40 -32.67 0.43
CA LEU A 10 16.70 -31.26 0.76
C LEU A 10 18.10 -30.81 0.29
N SER A 11 18.86 -31.68 -0.39
CA SER A 11 20.23 -31.41 -0.86
C SER A 11 20.35 -31.02 -2.35
N PHE A 12 19.26 -30.85 -3.10
CA PHE A 12 19.33 -30.49 -4.53
C PHE A 12 18.87 -29.07 -4.90
N ALA A 13 18.28 -28.32 -3.97
CA ALA A 13 17.90 -26.91 -4.20
C ALA A 13 18.63 -25.90 -3.29
N TYR A 14 19.41 -26.36 -2.30
CA TYR A 14 20.15 -25.49 -1.37
C TYR A 14 21.68 -25.58 -1.50
N LYS A 15 22.19 -26.45 -2.39
CA LYS A 15 23.62 -26.76 -2.56
C LYS A 15 24.26 -26.18 -3.84
N LYS A 16 23.66 -25.14 -4.41
CA LYS A 16 24.28 -24.36 -5.50
C LYS A 16 24.64 -22.92 -5.09
N CYS A 17 24.50 -22.56 -3.82
CA CYS A 17 24.70 -21.19 -3.33
C CYS A 17 25.76 -21.05 -2.20
N LEU A 18 26.38 -22.14 -1.71
CA LEU A 18 27.25 -22.08 -0.52
C LEU A 18 28.51 -22.98 -0.63
N SER A 19 29.25 -22.91 -1.74
CA SER A 19 30.60 -23.50 -1.78
C SER A 19 31.55 -22.65 -2.61
N LYS A 20 32.17 -21.67 -1.96
CA LYS A 20 33.54 -21.21 -2.21
C LYS A 20 33.86 -20.11 -1.18
N GLN A 21 34.61 -20.47 -0.13
CA GLN A 21 35.83 -19.75 0.30
C GLN A 21 36.16 -20.00 1.79
N THR A 22 37.36 -20.52 2.01
CA THR A 22 38.31 -20.30 3.12
C THR A 22 39.49 -21.26 2.82
N GLN A 23 40.79 -20.95 2.76
CA GLN A 23 41.72 -19.80 2.82
C GLN A 23 43.08 -20.34 2.24
N PRO A 24 44.27 -19.66 2.16
CA PRO A 24 44.73 -18.47 2.90
C PRO A 24 45.42 -17.35 2.08
N LEU A 25 45.62 -16.24 2.77
CA LEU A 25 46.39 -15.04 2.38
C LEU A 25 47.88 -15.36 2.18
N LEU A 26 48.47 -14.93 1.06
CA LEU A 26 49.64 -14.05 1.03
C LEU A 26 50.04 -13.68 -0.40
N GLN A 27 50.14 -12.37 -0.64
CA GLN A 27 51.07 -11.74 -1.58
C GLN A 27 50.85 -11.97 -3.09
N TYR A 28 49.94 -11.19 -3.70
CA TYR A 28 50.21 -10.71 -5.07
C TYR A 28 49.66 -9.30 -5.32
N ARG A 29 50.50 -8.53 -5.99
CA ARG A 29 50.54 -7.08 -6.10
C ARG A 29 49.86 -6.68 -7.41
N LEU A 30 48.83 -5.83 -7.33
CA LEU A 30 48.31 -4.94 -8.39
C LEU A 30 47.94 -5.52 -9.76
N GLU A 31 46.98 -6.44 -9.80
CA GLU A 31 45.99 -6.52 -10.87
C GLU A 31 44.61 -6.67 -10.22
N LYS A 32 43.97 -5.54 -9.90
CA LYS A 32 42.58 -5.56 -9.42
C LYS A 32 41.71 -6.03 -10.59
N THR A 33 41.42 -7.31 -10.63
CA THR A 33 40.30 -7.84 -11.41
C THR A 33 39.08 -7.03 -11.00
N LYS A 34 38.59 -6.19 -11.93
CA LYS A 34 37.40 -5.35 -11.71
C LYS A 34 36.28 -6.32 -11.32
N LYS A 35 35.88 -6.30 -10.04
CA LYS A 35 34.77 -7.13 -9.57
C LYS A 35 33.55 -6.72 -10.38
N LYS A 36 32.94 -7.68 -11.06
CA LYS A 36 31.71 -7.45 -11.82
C LYS A 36 30.61 -7.08 -10.83
N THR A 37 30.02 -5.92 -11.03
CA THR A 37 28.88 -5.44 -10.26
C THR A 37 27.61 -6.07 -10.82
N ILE A 38 26.65 -6.46 -9.98
CA ILE A 38 25.42 -7.12 -10.40
C ILE A 38 24.22 -6.27 -9.95
N CYS A 39 23.24 -6.10 -10.84
CA CYS A 39 21.98 -5.46 -10.52
C CYS A 39 21.21 -6.29 -9.49
N GLY A 40 20.85 -5.68 -8.36
CA GLY A 40 20.17 -6.36 -7.27
C GLY A 40 18.73 -6.81 -7.59
N ALA A 41 18.11 -6.26 -8.64
CA ALA A 41 16.75 -6.63 -9.06
C ALA A 41 16.72 -7.65 -10.21
N TYR A 42 17.62 -7.50 -11.20
CA TYR A 42 17.57 -8.31 -12.44
C TYR A 42 18.74 -9.31 -12.57
N THR A 43 19.67 -9.36 -11.61
CA THR A 43 20.88 -10.21 -11.63
C THR A 43 21.80 -10.04 -12.86
N SER A 44 21.57 -9.00 -13.67
CA SER A 44 22.43 -8.65 -14.81
C SER A 44 23.74 -8.03 -14.36
N GLU A 45 24.84 -8.33 -15.05
CA GLU A 45 26.11 -7.65 -14.86
C GLU A 45 25.99 -6.17 -15.28
N LEU A 46 26.57 -5.28 -14.47
CA LEU A 46 26.61 -3.84 -14.70
C LEU A 46 28.01 -3.38 -15.06
N GLU A 47 28.09 -2.34 -15.87
CA GLU A 47 29.34 -1.64 -16.13
C GLU A 47 29.89 -0.98 -14.86
N TYR A 48 31.21 -0.77 -14.81
CA TYR A 48 31.89 -0.23 -13.63
C TYR A 48 31.39 1.19 -13.26
N ASP A 49 31.07 2.01 -14.27
CA ASP A 49 30.61 3.39 -14.12
C ASP A 49 29.10 3.54 -14.40
N HIS A 50 28.32 2.51 -14.08
CA HIS A 50 26.89 2.49 -14.36
C HIS A 50 26.13 3.60 -13.60
N CYS A 51 25.31 4.39 -14.31
CA CYS A 51 24.66 5.61 -13.80
C CYS A 51 23.39 5.40 -12.95
N GLY A 52 22.97 4.17 -12.69
CA GLY A 52 21.76 3.87 -11.91
C GLY A 52 21.90 4.11 -10.42
N ILE A 53 20.86 3.72 -9.68
CA ILE A 53 20.81 3.91 -8.23
C ILE A 53 21.78 2.96 -7.53
N GLN A 54 22.57 3.50 -6.61
CA GLN A 54 23.44 2.76 -5.70
C GLN A 54 23.15 3.19 -4.26
N ASP A 55 22.94 2.23 -3.37
CA ASP A 55 22.83 2.51 -1.94
C ASP A 55 24.21 2.55 -1.24
N VAL A 56 24.22 2.96 0.03
CA VAL A 56 25.45 3.03 0.84
C VAL A 56 26.03 1.66 1.21
N GLN A 57 25.28 0.57 1.03
CA GLN A 57 25.74 -0.80 1.24
C GLN A 57 26.31 -1.44 -0.04
N GLY A 58 26.30 -0.72 -1.16
CA GLY A 58 26.79 -1.21 -2.44
C GLY A 58 25.81 -2.11 -3.20
N HIS A 59 24.50 -2.03 -2.93
CA HIS A 59 23.49 -2.57 -3.84
C HIS A 59 23.30 -1.63 -5.02
N TYR A 60 23.44 -2.16 -6.23
CA TYR A 60 23.29 -1.42 -7.48
C TYR A 60 22.00 -1.79 -8.20
N PHE A 61 21.36 -0.81 -8.80
CA PHE A 61 20.20 -1.00 -9.66
C PHE A 61 20.54 -0.51 -11.07
N CYS A 62 20.22 -1.33 -12.09
CA CYS A 62 20.40 -0.91 -13.48
C CYS A 62 19.52 0.30 -13.82
N THR A 63 19.76 0.99 -14.94
CA THR A 63 18.96 2.17 -15.34
C THR A 63 17.48 1.83 -15.44
N GLN A 64 17.13 0.67 -16.01
CA GLN A 64 15.74 0.22 -16.12
C GLN A 64 15.09 -0.01 -14.74
N CYS A 65 15.80 -0.66 -13.81
CA CYS A 65 15.30 -0.85 -12.44
C CYS A 65 15.20 0.48 -11.70
N SER A 66 16.12 1.42 -11.95
CA SER A 66 16.11 2.76 -11.38
C SER A 66 14.89 3.55 -11.88
N THR A 67 14.57 3.49 -13.18
CA THR A 67 13.33 4.06 -13.72
C THR A 67 12.08 3.48 -13.07
N ASN A 68 12.07 2.17 -12.80
CA ASN A 68 10.93 1.55 -12.09
C ASN A 68 10.84 2.02 -10.63
N ILE A 69 11.98 2.18 -9.94
CA ILE A 69 12.02 2.76 -8.58
C ILE A 69 11.46 4.19 -8.60
N VAL A 70 11.86 5.02 -9.56
CA VAL A 70 11.30 6.37 -9.75
C VAL A 70 9.79 6.29 -9.97
N ARG A 71 9.30 5.42 -10.87
CA ARG A 71 7.86 5.26 -11.12
C ARG A 71 7.09 4.86 -9.85
N LEU A 72 7.62 3.91 -9.08
CA LEU A 72 7.02 3.47 -7.81
C LEU A 72 6.98 4.59 -6.76
N PHE A 73 8.04 5.39 -6.69
CA PHE A 73 8.09 6.55 -5.79
C PHE A 73 6.98 7.56 -6.14
N PHE A 74 6.82 7.91 -7.42
CA PHE A 74 5.81 8.87 -7.86
C PHE A 74 4.37 8.33 -7.84
N SER A 75 4.17 7.00 -7.83
CA SER A 75 2.82 6.43 -7.69
C SER A 75 2.29 6.54 -6.26
N GLU A 76 3.15 6.44 -5.25
CA GLU A 76 2.75 6.45 -3.83
C GLU A 76 3.74 7.19 -2.92
N LEU A 77 3.91 8.50 -3.13
CA LEU A 77 4.89 9.34 -2.43
C LEU A 77 4.93 9.13 -0.91
N GLN A 78 3.77 8.97 -0.29
CA GLN A 78 3.62 8.91 1.17
C GLN A 78 4.24 7.65 1.79
N ASN A 79 4.31 6.56 1.00
CA ASN A 79 4.83 5.27 1.44
C ASN A 79 6.33 5.12 1.22
N TYR A 80 6.90 5.88 0.27
CA TYR A 80 8.30 5.77 -0.15
C TYR A 80 9.17 6.95 0.31
N ILE A 81 8.70 7.77 1.25
CA ILE A 81 9.48 8.86 1.85
C ILE A 81 9.85 8.52 3.31
N PRO A 82 11.14 8.52 3.69
CA PRO A 82 12.31 8.72 2.83
C PRO A 82 12.53 7.51 1.90
N LEU A 83 13.14 7.73 0.74
CA LEU A 83 13.37 6.69 -0.25
C LEU A 83 14.37 5.65 0.29
N ARG A 84 14.01 4.37 0.24
CA ARG A 84 14.82 3.27 0.78
C ARG A 84 15.22 2.28 -0.30
N CYS A 85 16.38 1.67 -0.12
CA CYS A 85 16.83 0.55 -0.95
C CYS A 85 15.83 -0.61 -0.86
N LEU A 86 15.45 -1.19 -2.00
CA LEU A 86 14.51 -2.31 -2.05
C LEU A 86 15.07 -3.62 -1.46
N ILE A 87 16.39 -3.71 -1.26
CA ILE A 87 17.07 -4.93 -0.80
C ILE A 87 17.39 -4.84 0.70
N CYS A 88 18.04 -3.75 1.12
CA CYS A 88 18.48 -3.61 2.52
C CYS A 88 17.65 -2.62 3.34
N HIS A 89 16.72 -1.90 2.71
CA HIS A 89 15.83 -0.91 3.34
C HIS A 89 16.53 0.28 3.99
N ILE A 90 17.83 0.49 3.74
CA ILE A 90 18.55 1.70 4.13
C ILE A 90 18.16 2.83 3.18
N GLU A 91 18.09 4.04 3.74
CA GLU A 91 17.80 5.27 3.00
C GLU A 91 18.81 5.47 1.85
N LEU A 92 18.26 5.77 0.66
CA LEU A 92 19.05 6.09 -0.51
C LEU A 92 19.56 7.52 -0.41
N ASN A 93 20.78 7.75 -0.90
CA ASN A 93 21.31 9.09 -1.01
C ASN A 93 20.44 9.89 -2.01
N PRO A 94 19.86 11.04 -1.60
CA PRO A 94 19.00 11.85 -2.48
C PRO A 94 19.65 12.20 -3.82
N SER A 95 20.92 12.60 -3.80
CA SER A 95 21.66 12.95 -5.02
C SER A 95 21.81 11.79 -6.00
N VAL A 96 21.78 10.54 -5.53
CA VAL A 96 21.83 9.37 -6.41
C VAL A 96 20.47 9.14 -7.09
N PHE A 97 19.37 9.39 -6.37
CA PHE A 97 18.01 9.28 -6.88
C PHE A 97 17.65 10.43 -7.81
N GLU A 98 17.97 11.67 -7.44
CA GLU A 98 17.72 12.89 -8.22
C GLU A 98 18.33 12.82 -9.63
N ARG A 99 19.49 12.16 -9.79
CA ARG A 99 20.10 11.92 -11.12
C ARG A 99 19.26 11.05 -12.06
N GLN A 100 18.28 10.32 -11.53
CA GLN A 100 17.36 9.49 -12.32
C GLN A 100 16.09 10.25 -12.73
N LEU A 101 15.90 11.46 -12.20
CA LEU A 101 14.69 12.25 -12.39
C LEU A 101 14.83 13.16 -13.61
N THR A 102 13.73 13.41 -14.31
CA THR A 102 13.66 14.51 -15.28
C THR A 102 13.64 15.86 -14.56
N PRO A 103 13.96 16.98 -15.23
CA PRO A 103 13.88 18.31 -14.61
C PRO A 103 12.52 18.61 -13.96
N GLU A 104 11.42 18.20 -14.61
CA GLU A 104 10.06 18.38 -14.08
C GLU A 104 9.80 17.52 -12.84
N GLN A 105 10.37 16.30 -12.82
CA GLN A 105 10.30 15.41 -11.66
C GLN A 105 11.14 15.91 -10.50
N ILE A 106 12.31 16.53 -10.75
CA ILE A 106 13.14 17.15 -9.72
C ILE A 106 12.37 18.30 -9.07
N GLU A 107 11.79 19.20 -9.87
CA GLU A 107 11.00 20.31 -9.33
C GLU A 107 9.84 19.80 -8.45
N PHE A 108 9.13 18.78 -8.92
CA PHE A 108 8.09 18.15 -8.13
C PHE A 108 8.64 17.51 -6.84
N TYR A 109 9.74 16.74 -6.96
CA TYR A 109 10.39 16.05 -5.84
C TYR A 109 10.82 17.05 -4.77
N ASP A 110 11.49 18.13 -5.14
CA ASP A 110 11.96 19.16 -4.21
C ASP A 110 10.78 19.85 -3.50
N GLN A 111 9.71 20.19 -4.25
CA GLN A 111 8.50 20.79 -3.68
C GLN A 111 7.83 19.86 -2.65
N HIS A 112 7.78 18.56 -2.92
CA HIS A 112 7.02 17.61 -2.10
C HIS A 112 7.86 16.96 -0.98
N MET A 113 9.16 16.78 -1.17
CA MET A 113 10.05 16.20 -0.16
C MET A 113 10.12 17.05 1.09
N LEU A 114 10.23 18.38 0.93
CA LEU A 114 10.20 19.30 2.06
C LEU A 114 8.89 19.15 2.83
N ILE A 115 7.76 19.10 2.13
CA ILE A 115 6.42 18.95 2.71
C ILE A 115 6.30 17.62 3.48
N PHE A 116 6.69 16.50 2.88
CA PHE A 116 6.48 15.17 3.48
C PHE A 116 7.50 14.79 4.56
N VAL A 117 8.77 15.18 4.40
CA VAL A 117 9.80 14.93 5.42
C VAL A 117 9.61 15.88 6.59
N TRP A 118 9.39 17.19 6.34
CA TRP A 118 9.30 18.14 7.44
C TRP A 118 7.99 18.02 8.21
N SER A 119 6.90 17.60 7.58
CA SER A 119 5.63 17.43 8.31
C SER A 119 5.72 16.43 9.46
N LYS A 120 6.58 15.40 9.36
CA LYS A 120 6.71 14.42 10.45
C LYS A 120 7.55 14.92 11.62
N ASP A 121 8.61 15.69 11.34
CA ASP A 121 9.60 16.06 12.37
C ASP A 121 9.41 17.48 12.92
N PHE A 122 8.77 18.39 12.17
CA PHE A 122 8.66 19.81 12.53
C PHE A 122 7.26 20.26 12.94
N LEU A 123 6.21 19.47 12.68
CA LEU A 123 4.87 19.85 13.13
C LEU A 123 4.79 19.75 14.65
N HIS A 124 4.35 20.85 15.29
CA HIS A 124 3.93 20.78 16.67
C HIS A 124 2.69 19.90 16.82
N LYS A 125 2.42 19.40 18.03
CA LYS A 125 1.26 18.53 18.31
C LYS A 125 -0.09 19.17 17.96
N ASP A 126 -0.15 20.50 17.96
CA ASP A 126 -1.34 21.29 17.66
C ASP A 126 -1.35 21.83 16.23
N GLU A 127 -0.43 21.35 15.38
CA GLU A 127 -0.32 21.74 13.99
C GLU A 127 -0.58 20.55 13.07
N ARG A 128 -1.06 20.85 11.87
CA ARG A 128 -1.20 19.91 10.77
C ARG A 128 -0.76 20.58 9.48
N LEU A 129 -0.28 19.78 8.55
CA LEU A 129 0.02 20.21 7.20
C LEU A 129 -1.19 19.92 6.30
N ASP A 130 -1.84 20.98 5.83
CA ASP A 130 -2.95 20.89 4.87
C ASP A 130 -2.47 21.28 3.48
N HIS A 131 -2.96 20.59 2.44
CA HIS A 131 -2.65 20.90 1.03
C HIS A 131 -3.88 21.38 0.27
N CYS A 132 -3.67 22.25 -0.71
CA CYS A 132 -4.68 22.63 -1.66
C CYS A 132 -5.06 21.41 -2.52
N PRO A 133 -6.36 21.09 -2.71
CA PRO A 133 -6.78 19.99 -3.58
C PRO A 133 -6.52 20.23 -5.08
N PHE A 134 -6.13 21.45 -5.46
CA PHE A 134 -6.11 21.91 -6.85
C PHE A 134 -4.75 22.38 -7.35
N CYS A 135 -3.72 22.44 -6.49
CA CYS A 135 -2.34 22.76 -6.85
C CYS A 135 -1.37 22.22 -5.78
N SER A 136 -0.06 22.39 -5.97
CA SER A 136 0.98 21.91 -5.04
C SER A 136 1.14 22.75 -3.75
N PHE A 137 0.35 23.81 -3.57
CA PHE A 137 0.44 24.66 -2.39
C PHE A 137 0.02 23.92 -1.12
N ALA A 138 0.86 23.99 -0.09
CA ALA A 138 0.58 23.48 1.24
C ALA A 138 0.84 24.54 2.31
N ALA A 139 0.15 24.44 3.43
CA ALA A 139 0.31 25.33 4.56
C ALA A 139 0.24 24.57 5.89
N ILE A 140 1.08 24.95 6.83
CA ILE A 140 0.99 24.51 8.23
C ILE A 140 -0.14 25.31 8.89
N ARG A 141 -1.10 24.61 9.49
CA ARG A 141 -2.30 25.17 10.11
C ARG A 141 -2.50 24.55 11.48
N ASN A 142 -3.18 25.25 12.37
CA ASN A 142 -3.57 24.67 13.66
C ASN A 142 -4.53 23.47 13.43
N ILE A 143 -4.43 22.43 14.24
CA ILE A 143 -5.32 21.26 14.19
C ILE A 143 -6.80 21.62 14.42
N ASN A 144 -7.07 22.73 15.11
CA ASN A 144 -8.41 23.27 15.34
C ASN A 144 -8.84 24.30 14.27
N ALA A 145 -7.99 24.58 13.27
CA ALA A 145 -8.38 25.44 12.17
C ALA A 145 -9.52 24.81 11.36
N SER A 146 -10.36 25.66 10.76
CA SER A 146 -11.50 25.22 9.95
C SER A 146 -11.10 24.26 8.83
N HIS A 147 -12.02 23.40 8.42
CA HIS A 147 -11.83 22.53 7.26
C HIS A 147 -11.92 23.28 5.92
N ILE A 148 -12.09 24.60 5.95
CA ILE A 148 -12.03 25.46 4.78
C ILE A 148 -10.59 25.93 4.60
N PHE A 149 -10.04 25.67 3.42
CA PHE A 149 -8.67 25.98 3.05
C PHE A 149 -8.64 27.07 1.99
N HIS A 150 -7.97 28.17 2.31
CA HIS A 150 -7.77 29.30 1.41
C HIS A 150 -6.37 29.19 0.79
N CYS A 151 -6.31 28.81 -0.49
CA CYS A 151 -5.03 28.70 -1.18
C CYS A 151 -4.40 30.08 -1.37
N GLN A 152 -3.14 30.25 -0.97
CA GLN A 152 -2.39 31.50 -1.14
C GLN A 152 -1.48 31.49 -2.38
N HIS A 153 -1.52 30.43 -3.18
CA HIS A 153 -0.79 30.37 -4.44
C HIS A 153 -1.39 31.35 -5.45
N GLU A 154 -0.57 32.25 -5.98
CA GLU A 154 -0.99 33.38 -6.83
C GLU A 154 -1.85 32.97 -8.03
N GLN A 155 -1.54 31.82 -8.64
CA GLN A 155 -2.29 31.32 -9.79
C GLN A 155 -3.55 30.51 -9.42
N CYS A 156 -3.67 30.04 -8.17
CA CYS A 156 -4.78 29.18 -7.77
C CYS A 156 -5.87 29.96 -7.04
N LEU A 157 -5.53 30.57 -5.90
CA LEU A 157 -6.41 31.39 -5.05
C LEU A 157 -7.80 30.79 -4.71
N LYS A 158 -8.00 29.49 -4.93
CA LYS A 158 -9.25 28.78 -4.66
C LYS A 158 -9.47 28.61 -3.16
N VAL A 159 -10.73 28.68 -2.75
CA VAL A 159 -11.19 28.24 -1.44
C VAL A 159 -11.73 26.82 -1.58
N SER A 160 -11.41 25.93 -0.65
CA SER A 160 -11.74 24.51 -0.78
C SER A 160 -12.04 23.84 0.55
N CYS A 161 -12.92 22.84 0.53
CA CYS A 161 -13.20 22.03 1.70
C CYS A 161 -12.23 20.85 1.77
N LEU A 162 -11.48 20.71 2.85
CA LEU A 162 -10.49 19.64 3.02
C LEU A 162 -11.11 18.24 3.18
N ILE A 163 -12.41 18.17 3.51
CA ILE A 163 -13.12 16.89 3.71
C ILE A 163 -13.64 16.33 2.38
N CYS A 164 -14.39 17.13 1.62
CA CYS A 164 -14.95 16.70 0.32
C CYS A 164 -14.07 17.07 -0.88
N ARG A 165 -13.02 17.87 -0.68
CA ARG A 165 -12.06 18.34 -1.70
C ARG A 165 -12.70 19.11 -2.86
N LYS A 166 -13.88 19.70 -2.65
CA LYS A 166 -14.58 20.56 -3.61
C LYS A 166 -14.25 22.04 -3.37
N VAL A 167 -14.45 22.85 -4.41
CA VAL A 167 -14.31 24.32 -4.34
C VAL A 167 -15.44 24.87 -3.48
N CYS A 168 -15.11 25.78 -2.56
CA CYS A 168 -16.07 26.52 -1.76
C CYS A 168 -16.26 27.93 -2.33
N PRO A 169 -17.45 28.53 -2.16
CA PRO A 169 -17.69 29.93 -2.52
C PRO A 169 -16.70 30.88 -1.82
N LYS A 170 -16.33 31.96 -2.52
CA LYS A 170 -15.52 33.04 -1.97
C LYS A 170 -16.37 34.31 -1.94
N PHE A 171 -16.81 34.70 -0.75
CA PHE A 171 -17.60 35.91 -0.57
C PHE A 171 -16.79 37.16 -0.93
N GLN A 172 -17.31 37.98 -1.84
CA GLN A 172 -16.67 39.25 -2.24
C GLN A 172 -17.01 40.41 -1.28
N SER A 173 -18.15 40.31 -0.60
CA SER A 173 -18.63 41.21 0.44
C SER A 173 -18.78 40.47 1.77
N ASP A 174 -18.96 41.23 2.86
CA ASP A 174 -19.24 40.68 4.19
C ASP A 174 -20.49 39.78 4.21
N TYR A 175 -21.37 39.93 3.21
CA TYR A 175 -22.53 39.09 2.96
C TYR A 175 -22.37 38.39 1.61
N GLY A 176 -22.52 37.07 1.56
CA GLY A 176 -22.61 36.30 0.32
C GLY A 176 -24.00 36.35 -0.29
N THR A 177 -24.16 35.87 -1.53
CA THR A 177 -25.51 35.66 -2.08
C THR A 177 -26.18 34.46 -1.40
N ASP A 178 -27.51 34.36 -1.48
CA ASP A 178 -28.26 33.22 -0.91
C ASP A 178 -27.77 31.88 -1.48
N GLU A 179 -27.37 31.84 -2.76
CA GLU A 179 -26.79 30.65 -3.38
C GLU A 179 -25.41 30.29 -2.82
N GLU A 180 -24.53 31.29 -2.62
CA GLU A 180 -23.20 31.07 -2.04
C GLU A 180 -23.29 30.62 -0.59
N LEU A 181 -24.22 31.19 0.19
CA LEU A 181 -24.49 30.79 1.56
C LEU A 181 -25.00 29.34 1.61
N THR A 182 -25.97 29.00 0.74
CA THR A 182 -26.50 27.63 0.64
C THR A 182 -25.43 26.61 0.26
N GLU A 183 -24.50 26.97 -0.63
CA GLU A 183 -23.39 26.08 -0.99
C GLU A 183 -22.36 25.96 0.15
N MET A 184 -22.08 27.05 0.88
CA MET A 184 -21.21 27.02 2.05
C MET A 184 -21.81 26.15 3.18
N ASP A 185 -23.12 26.18 3.37
CA ASP A 185 -23.83 25.34 4.35
C ASP A 185 -23.62 23.85 4.10
N LYS A 186 -23.53 23.42 2.84
CA LYS A 186 -23.15 22.03 2.52
C LYS A 186 -21.75 21.70 3.01
N HIS A 187 -20.81 22.67 3.00
CA HIS A 187 -19.46 22.47 3.50
C HIS A 187 -19.35 22.54 5.03
N PHE A 188 -20.23 23.29 5.71
CA PHE A 188 -20.37 23.17 7.16
C PHE A 188 -20.85 21.77 7.55
N LYS A 189 -21.78 21.20 6.77
CA LYS A 189 -22.17 19.80 6.94
C LYS A 189 -21.02 18.82 6.77
N CYS A 190 -20.08 19.07 5.83
CA CYS A 190 -18.86 18.27 5.73
C CYS A 190 -18.08 18.22 7.05
N ALA A 191 -17.98 19.34 7.77
CA ALA A 191 -17.25 19.41 9.04
C ALA A 191 -17.93 18.58 10.13
N GLU A 192 -19.26 18.63 10.22
CA GLU A 192 -20.04 17.81 11.16
C GLU A 192 -19.88 16.30 10.90
N LEU A 193 -19.74 15.91 9.63
CA LEU A 193 -19.62 14.53 9.21
C LEU A 193 -18.15 14.05 9.09
N ALA A 194 -17.17 14.93 9.34
CA ALA A 194 -15.77 14.67 9.03
C ALA A 194 -15.20 13.46 9.79
N ASN A 195 -15.49 13.37 11.08
CA ASN A 195 -15.00 12.26 11.93
C ASN A 195 -15.59 10.93 11.49
N ASP A 196 -16.89 10.88 11.22
CA ASP A 196 -17.56 9.64 10.82
C ASP A 196 -17.11 9.19 9.42
N LYS A 197 -16.94 10.15 8.50
CA LYS A 197 -16.34 9.89 7.19
C LYS A 197 -14.93 9.30 7.34
N HIS A 198 -14.10 9.90 8.20
CA HIS A 198 -12.75 9.40 8.43
C HIS A 198 -12.74 7.96 8.95
N ILE A 199 -13.64 7.63 9.88
CA ILE A 199 -13.78 6.26 10.39
C ILE A 199 -14.22 5.32 9.26
N VAL A 200 -15.21 5.69 8.44
CA VAL A 200 -15.63 4.85 7.31
C VAL A 200 -14.50 4.64 6.30
N ASP A 201 -13.76 5.71 5.94
CA ASP A 201 -12.63 5.63 5.02
C ASP A 201 -11.55 4.67 5.56
N GLN A 202 -11.25 4.73 6.87
CA GLN A 202 -10.31 3.80 7.52
C GLN A 202 -10.77 2.34 7.44
N TYR A 203 -12.08 2.08 7.60
CA TYR A 203 -12.62 0.72 7.51
C TYR A 203 -12.61 0.19 6.08
N LEU A 204 -12.94 1.04 5.09
CA LEU A 204 -12.82 0.72 3.68
C LEU A 204 -11.38 0.39 3.29
N GLU A 205 -10.42 1.23 3.69
CA GLU A 205 -8.99 1.03 3.46
C GLU A 205 -8.49 -0.25 4.15
N SER A 206 -8.93 -0.50 5.39
CA SER A 206 -8.60 -1.71 6.16
C SER A 206 -9.22 -2.98 5.58
N GLY A 207 -10.32 -2.87 4.82
CA GLY A 207 -10.90 -3.98 4.06
C GLY A 207 -10.05 -4.38 2.86
N GLN A 208 -9.40 -3.40 2.24
CA GLN A 208 -8.54 -3.59 1.07
C GLN A 208 -7.12 -4.02 1.44
N LYS A 209 -6.59 -3.53 2.58
CA LYS A 209 -5.21 -3.77 3.00
C LYS A 209 -5.04 -4.96 3.94
N VAL A 210 -3.90 -5.65 3.82
CA VAL A 210 -3.48 -6.69 4.76
C VAL A 210 -2.16 -6.30 5.41
N ALA A 211 -2.15 -6.30 6.75
CA ALA A 211 -0.95 -6.06 7.53
C ALA A 211 -0.01 -7.26 7.51
N CYS A 212 1.28 -7.00 7.37
CA CYS A 212 2.33 -7.99 7.55
C CYS A 212 2.29 -8.53 9.00
N PRO A 213 2.27 -9.87 9.21
CA PRO A 213 2.20 -10.43 10.56
C PRO A 213 3.47 -10.18 11.40
N LYS A 214 4.59 -9.83 10.76
CA LYS A 214 5.88 -9.59 11.44
C LYS A 214 6.08 -8.13 11.84
N CYS A 215 5.77 -7.18 10.95
CA CYS A 215 6.06 -5.75 11.19
C CYS A 215 4.83 -4.84 11.14
N GLY A 216 3.64 -5.36 10.84
CA GLY A 216 2.39 -4.58 10.78
C GLY A 216 2.22 -3.71 9.54
N LEU A 217 3.21 -3.62 8.64
CA LEU A 217 3.06 -2.83 7.41
C LEU A 217 1.87 -3.35 6.59
N ALA A 218 0.89 -2.47 6.36
CA ALA A 218 -0.31 -2.78 5.59
C ALA A 218 -0.10 -2.42 4.11
N GLY A 219 -0.34 -3.39 3.23
CA GLY A 219 -0.28 -3.21 1.79
C GLY A 219 -1.57 -3.68 1.12
N MET A 220 -1.84 -3.15 -0.07
CA MET A 220 -2.82 -3.74 -0.98
C MET A 220 -2.15 -4.86 -1.79
N LYS A 221 -2.97 -5.78 -2.28
CA LYS A 221 -2.52 -6.84 -3.16
C LYS A 221 -2.86 -6.47 -4.59
N ASP A 222 -1.84 -6.39 -5.44
CA ASP A 222 -1.98 -5.83 -6.78
C ASP A 222 -1.96 -6.93 -7.88
N ASP A 223 -1.67 -8.18 -7.49
CA ASP A 223 -1.50 -9.31 -8.38
C ASP A 223 -2.40 -10.51 -8.02
N ALA A 224 -2.46 -11.52 -8.89
CA ALA A 224 -3.20 -12.76 -8.64
C ALA A 224 -2.51 -13.69 -7.62
N CYS A 225 -1.26 -13.42 -7.23
CA CYS A 225 -0.45 -14.33 -6.41
C CYS A 225 -0.84 -14.31 -4.92
N THR A 226 -1.26 -15.42 -4.32
CA THR A 226 -1.64 -15.45 -2.89
C THR A 226 -0.50 -15.16 -1.90
N HIS A 227 0.73 -15.14 -2.37
CA HIS A 227 1.93 -14.96 -1.56
C HIS A 227 2.31 -13.50 -1.56
N MET A 228 2.32 -12.90 -0.37
CA MET A 228 2.82 -11.54 -0.18
C MET A 228 4.22 -11.61 0.42
N ALA A 229 5.10 -10.71 -0.01
CA ALA A 229 6.40 -10.46 0.56
C ALA A 229 6.41 -9.04 1.15
N CYS A 230 6.71 -8.89 2.44
CA CYS A 230 6.75 -7.56 3.05
C CYS A 230 7.92 -6.77 2.47
N PRO A 231 7.70 -5.57 1.91
CA PRO A 231 8.77 -4.73 1.39
C PRO A 231 9.61 -4.05 2.49
N THR A 232 9.45 -4.43 3.76
CA THR A 232 10.24 -3.89 4.88
C THR A 232 11.00 -4.98 5.63
N CYS A 233 10.41 -6.16 5.82
CA CYS A 233 11.03 -7.23 6.60
C CYS A 233 11.20 -8.53 5.83
N VAL A 234 10.81 -8.55 4.54
CA VAL A 234 10.91 -9.69 3.61
C VAL A 234 10.16 -10.95 4.10
N GLN A 235 9.30 -10.82 5.11
CA GLN A 235 8.44 -11.91 5.57
C GLN A 235 7.54 -12.34 4.40
N LEU A 236 7.52 -13.64 4.12
CA LEU A 236 6.55 -14.24 3.21
C LEU A 236 5.32 -14.68 4.01
N TRP A 237 4.12 -14.31 3.58
CA TRP A 237 2.89 -14.87 4.12
C TRP A 237 1.83 -15.06 3.05
N TYR A 238 0.87 -15.92 3.36
CA TYR A 238 -0.28 -16.15 2.49
C TYR A 238 -1.38 -15.19 2.88
N TYR A 239 -2.00 -14.58 1.87
CA TYR A 239 -3.11 -13.65 2.03
C TYR A 239 -4.25 -14.20 2.92
N PHE A 240 -4.49 -15.51 2.91
CA PHE A 240 -5.60 -16.16 3.62
C PHE A 240 -5.23 -16.94 4.87
N PHE A 241 -3.98 -17.35 5.01
CA PHE A 241 -3.58 -18.29 6.05
C PHE A 241 -2.62 -17.60 7.01
N VAL A 242 -3.19 -16.99 8.04
CA VAL A 242 -2.40 -16.44 9.14
C VAL A 242 -1.81 -17.57 10.00
N GLU A 243 -2.39 -18.79 10.02
CA GLU A 243 -1.98 -19.79 11.05
C GLU A 243 -1.93 -21.30 10.73
N LYS A 244 -2.19 -21.84 9.52
CA LYS A 244 -2.18 -23.32 9.35
C LYS A 244 -1.32 -23.84 8.20
N LYS A 245 -0.36 -24.69 8.57
CA LYS A 245 0.55 -25.43 7.68
C LYS A 245 -0.25 -26.40 6.81
N LEU A 246 -0.50 -26.03 5.55
CA LEU A 246 -1.01 -26.96 4.54
C LEU A 246 0.10 -27.92 4.12
N LYS A 247 -0.10 -29.22 4.37
CA LYS A 247 0.77 -30.28 3.83
C LYS A 247 0.49 -30.40 2.33
N ILE A 248 1.47 -30.04 1.51
CA ILE A 248 1.38 -30.11 0.05
C ILE A 248 1.29 -31.60 -0.38
N VAL A 249 0.18 -31.98 -1.02
CA VAL A 249 -0.04 -33.31 -1.59
C VAL A 249 0.71 -33.43 -2.92
N LYS A 250 1.30 -34.61 -3.17
CA LYS A 250 2.23 -34.85 -4.27
C LYS A 250 1.59 -34.87 -5.67
N LYS A 251 2.48 -34.57 -6.61
CA LYS A 251 2.41 -34.34 -8.06
C LYS A 251 2.01 -35.58 -8.87
N HIS A 252 0.81 -35.61 -9.46
CA HIS A 252 0.61 -36.05 -10.85
C HIS A 252 -0.78 -35.65 -11.39
N GLU A 253 -0.89 -35.52 -12.71
CA GLU A 253 -1.99 -34.92 -13.50
C GLU A 253 -2.01 -33.39 -13.51
N ARG A 254 -1.20 -32.78 -14.39
CA ARG A 254 -0.84 -31.35 -14.27
C ARG A 254 -0.76 -30.60 -15.59
N GLU A 255 -1.89 -30.34 -16.24
CA GLU A 255 -2.02 -29.14 -17.08
C GLU A 255 -3.43 -28.55 -16.91
N LEU A 256 -4.51 -29.31 -17.15
CA LEU A 256 -5.89 -28.83 -16.95
C LEU A 256 -6.23 -28.52 -15.48
N MET A 257 -5.75 -29.34 -14.53
CA MET A 257 -5.92 -29.06 -13.10
C MET A 257 -5.23 -27.77 -12.65
N VAL A 258 -4.14 -27.36 -13.32
CA VAL A 258 -3.40 -26.15 -12.92
C VAL A 258 -4.24 -24.91 -13.22
N TYR A 259 -4.84 -24.83 -14.40
CA TYR A 259 -5.72 -23.70 -14.77
C TYR A 259 -6.95 -23.61 -13.86
N LEU A 260 -7.62 -24.73 -13.60
CA LEU A 260 -8.77 -24.75 -12.70
C LEU A 260 -8.38 -24.31 -11.28
N ILE A 261 -7.23 -24.76 -10.77
CA ILE A 261 -6.71 -24.34 -9.45
C ILE A 261 -6.42 -22.84 -9.44
N ILE A 262 -5.81 -22.28 -10.50
CA ILE A 262 -5.54 -20.83 -10.59
C ILE A 262 -6.85 -20.03 -10.56
N ILE A 263 -7.85 -20.41 -11.36
CA ILE A 263 -9.16 -19.75 -11.40
C ILE A 263 -9.85 -19.82 -10.02
N ILE A 264 -9.84 -20.99 -9.38
CA ILE A 264 -10.41 -21.15 -8.04
C ILE A 264 -9.68 -20.24 -7.04
N ILE A 265 -8.35 -20.15 -7.10
CA ILE A 265 -7.57 -19.28 -6.22
C ILE A 265 -7.95 -17.81 -6.42
N GLU A 266 -8.05 -17.35 -7.67
CA GLU A 266 -8.45 -15.98 -7.98
C GLU A 266 -9.86 -15.65 -7.47
N ILE A 267 -10.82 -16.54 -7.68
CA ILE A 267 -12.19 -16.39 -7.16
C ILE A 267 -12.17 -16.32 -5.64
N VAL A 268 -11.41 -17.20 -4.97
CA VAL A 268 -11.30 -17.19 -3.49
C VAL A 268 -10.66 -15.89 -3.00
N ILE A 269 -9.70 -15.30 -3.73
CA ILE A 269 -9.07 -14.01 -3.38
C ILE A 269 -10.12 -12.91 -3.43
N LEU A 270 -10.80 -12.78 -4.55
CA LEU A 270 -11.83 -11.78 -4.75
C LEU A 270 -12.92 -11.90 -3.69
N MET A 271 -13.41 -13.12 -3.44
CA MET A 271 -14.43 -13.37 -2.42
C MET A 271 -13.97 -13.02 -1.01
N SER A 272 -12.71 -13.29 -0.65
CA SER A 272 -12.22 -12.96 0.69
C SER A 272 -12.01 -11.47 0.91
N HIS A 273 -11.50 -10.72 -0.07
CA HIS A 273 -11.44 -9.26 0.01
C HIS A 273 -12.85 -8.69 0.17
N ARG A 274 -13.75 -9.13 -0.71
CA ARG A 274 -15.15 -8.71 -0.69
C ARG A 274 -15.82 -8.98 0.66
N ASN A 275 -15.70 -10.20 1.18
CA ASN A 275 -16.29 -10.58 2.47
C ASN A 275 -15.66 -9.83 3.64
N ARG A 276 -14.36 -9.57 3.60
CA ARG A 276 -13.70 -8.76 4.63
C ARG A 276 -14.19 -7.32 4.63
N SER A 277 -14.27 -6.69 3.46
CA SER A 277 -14.82 -5.34 3.31
C SER A 277 -16.27 -5.27 3.79
N LEU A 278 -17.11 -6.23 3.42
CA LEU A 278 -18.50 -6.30 3.89
C LEU A 278 -18.60 -6.47 5.42
N ARG A 279 -17.74 -7.29 6.05
CA ARG A 279 -17.72 -7.44 7.51
C ARG A 279 -17.40 -6.11 8.20
N LEU A 280 -16.35 -5.42 7.74
CA LEU A 280 -15.95 -4.13 8.28
C LEU A 280 -17.01 -3.05 8.04
N LEU A 281 -17.62 -3.04 6.85
CA LEU A 281 -18.73 -2.15 6.52
C LEU A 281 -19.97 -2.41 7.40
N ARG A 282 -20.27 -3.67 7.72
CA ARG A 282 -21.35 -4.03 8.64
C ARG A 282 -21.05 -3.56 10.06
N GLU A 283 -19.83 -3.79 10.53
CA GLU A 283 -19.37 -3.34 11.85
C GLU A 283 -19.49 -1.82 12.01
N ILE A 284 -19.07 -1.04 11.00
CA ILE A 284 -19.21 0.42 11.08
C ILE A 284 -20.66 0.88 10.95
N CYS A 285 -21.51 0.18 10.19
CA CYS A 285 -22.95 0.47 10.14
C CYS A 285 -23.63 0.22 11.48
N GLU A 286 -23.28 -0.85 12.19
CA GLU A 286 -23.74 -1.12 13.55
C GLU A 286 -23.27 -0.05 14.53
N LYS A 287 -22.01 0.39 14.40
CA LYS A 287 -21.41 1.40 15.29
C LYS A 287 -21.97 2.81 15.10
N LEU A 288 -22.16 3.27 13.86
CA LEU A 288 -22.66 4.62 13.57
C LEU A 288 -24.19 4.70 13.51
N GLY A 289 -24.86 3.57 13.26
CA GLY A 289 -26.28 3.51 13.01
C GLY A 289 -26.64 3.83 11.54
N LYS A 290 -27.72 3.20 11.07
CA LYS A 290 -28.17 3.29 9.67
C LYS A 290 -28.42 4.71 9.20
N GLU A 291 -29.12 5.52 10.01
CA GLU A 291 -29.47 6.90 9.64
C GLU A 291 -28.22 7.75 9.38
N ARG A 292 -27.17 7.55 10.19
CA ARG A 292 -25.91 8.27 10.05
C ARG A 292 -25.13 7.83 8.82
N ILE A 293 -25.14 6.54 8.50
CA ILE A 293 -24.55 6.03 7.26
C ILE A 293 -25.31 6.55 6.04
N ASP A 294 -26.65 6.58 6.06
CA ASP A 294 -27.47 7.10 4.97
C ASP A 294 -27.23 8.62 4.77
N GLU A 295 -26.97 9.37 5.84
CA GLU A 295 -26.56 10.77 5.77
C GLU A 295 -25.17 10.93 5.14
N LEU A 296 -24.19 10.12 5.55
CA LEU A 296 -22.85 10.12 4.97
C LEU A 296 -22.87 9.75 3.49
N ASP A 297 -23.63 8.71 3.10
CA ASP A 297 -23.70 8.28 1.70
C ASP A 297 -24.39 9.32 0.83
N ARG A 298 -25.48 9.94 1.28
CA ARG A 298 -26.10 11.06 0.53
C ARG A 298 -25.15 12.24 0.33
N HIS A 299 -24.27 12.51 1.28
CA HIS A 299 -23.40 13.68 1.25
C HIS A 299 -22.08 13.42 0.51
N PHE A 300 -21.48 12.24 0.69
CA PHE A 300 -20.15 11.90 0.17
C PHE A 300 -20.13 10.75 -0.83
N ASN A 301 -21.24 10.04 -1.03
CA ASN A 301 -21.35 8.85 -1.87
C ASN A 301 -20.41 7.71 -1.41
N ILE A 302 -20.16 7.59 -0.09
CA ILE A 302 -19.19 6.62 0.45
C ILE A 302 -19.53 5.16 0.13
N ILE A 303 -20.80 4.76 0.20
CA ILE A 303 -21.24 3.39 -0.06
C ILE A 303 -21.34 3.17 -1.56
N SER A 304 -21.99 4.09 -2.27
CA SER A 304 -22.15 3.98 -3.73
C SER A 304 -20.82 3.94 -4.48
N THR A 305 -19.78 4.65 -4.01
CA THR A 305 -18.44 4.60 -4.61
C THR A 305 -17.59 3.40 -4.14
N SER A 306 -17.97 2.73 -3.04
CA SER A 306 -17.25 1.56 -2.53
C SER A 306 -17.47 0.29 -3.35
N GLY A 307 -18.44 0.28 -4.28
CA GLY A 307 -18.82 -0.89 -5.07
C GLY A 307 -19.75 -1.86 -4.33
N PHE A 308 -20.28 -1.48 -3.16
CA PHE A 308 -21.23 -2.24 -2.38
C PHE A 308 -22.58 -1.53 -2.28
N THR A 309 -23.65 -2.29 -2.19
CA THR A 309 -24.99 -1.81 -1.85
C THR A 309 -25.25 -1.97 -0.36
N MET A 310 -26.14 -1.12 0.19
CA MET A 310 -26.56 -1.26 1.59
C MET A 310 -27.16 -2.64 1.89
N LYS A 311 -27.84 -3.23 0.92
CA LYS A 311 -28.41 -4.57 1.02
C LYS A 311 -27.32 -5.64 1.17
N GLU A 312 -26.25 -5.58 0.38
CA GLU A 312 -25.12 -6.51 0.51
C GLU A 312 -24.44 -6.38 1.89
N ILE A 313 -24.23 -5.15 2.35
CA ILE A 313 -23.59 -4.87 3.64
C ILE A 313 -24.39 -5.53 4.78
N LEU A 314 -25.71 -5.37 4.79
CA LEU A 314 -26.56 -5.82 5.89
C LEU A 314 -26.96 -7.30 5.77
N ASP A 315 -27.33 -7.76 4.57
CA ASP A 315 -28.07 -9.02 4.42
C ASP A 315 -27.20 -10.17 3.88
N GLU A 316 -26.02 -9.89 3.32
CA GLU A 316 -25.26 -10.94 2.66
C GLU A 316 -24.65 -11.94 3.65
N ASP A 317 -24.71 -13.21 3.28
CA ASP A 317 -24.12 -14.30 4.03
C ASP A 317 -22.61 -14.36 3.78
N LEU A 318 -21.84 -13.96 4.80
CA LEU A 318 -20.38 -13.86 4.73
C LEU A 318 -19.67 -15.18 5.09
N THR A 319 -20.42 -16.28 5.14
CA THR A 319 -19.92 -17.63 5.44
C THR A 319 -19.28 -18.24 4.18
N LEU A 320 -17.94 -18.18 4.11
CA LEU A 320 -17.14 -18.62 2.93
C LEU A 320 -17.31 -20.11 2.58
N ILE A 321 -17.57 -20.97 3.56
CA ILE A 321 -17.71 -22.42 3.38
C ILE A 321 -18.86 -22.90 4.25
N LYS A 322 -20.00 -23.21 3.62
CA LYS A 322 -21.00 -24.06 4.25
C LYS A 322 -20.51 -25.49 4.10
N TYR A 323 -20.04 -26.08 5.18
CA TYR A 323 -19.87 -27.53 5.19
C TYR A 323 -21.27 -28.12 4.95
N PRO A 324 -21.44 -29.05 3.99
CA PRO A 324 -22.72 -29.73 3.87
C PRO A 324 -23.02 -30.34 5.22
N ASP A 325 -24.13 -29.92 5.85
CA ASP A 325 -24.59 -30.47 7.11
C ASP A 325 -24.55 -31.99 6.94
N ASN A 326 -23.71 -32.65 7.76
CA ASN A 326 -23.38 -34.07 7.60
C ASN A 326 -24.66 -34.85 7.31
N VAL A 327 -24.75 -35.35 6.08
CA VAL A 327 -25.83 -36.21 5.60
C VAL A 327 -26.03 -37.31 6.63
N GLY A 328 -27.21 -37.29 7.23
CA GLY A 328 -27.71 -38.16 8.30
C GLY A 328 -26.77 -39.24 8.82
N THR A 329 -26.45 -39.17 10.11
CA THR A 329 -26.32 -40.37 10.93
C THR A 329 -27.51 -41.27 10.62
N ARG A 330 -27.29 -42.28 9.77
CA ARG A 330 -28.24 -43.38 9.59
C ARG A 330 -28.45 -43.98 10.98
N HIS A 331 -29.61 -43.75 11.59
CA HIS A 331 -30.08 -44.60 12.65
C HIS A 331 -30.13 -46.02 12.07
N ASN A 332 -29.23 -46.87 12.56
CA ASN A 332 -29.35 -48.31 12.39
C ASN A 332 -30.48 -48.75 13.30
N ASP A 333 -31.65 -49.01 12.71
CA ASP A 333 -32.67 -49.89 13.28
C ASP A 333 -32.34 -51.35 12.97
#